data_AF-A0A2E5JME1-F1
#
_entry.id   AF-A0A2E5JME1-F1
#
_cell.length_a   1.000
_cell.length_b   1.000
_cell.length_c   1.000
_cell.angle_alpha   90.00
_cell.angle_beta   90.00
_cell.angle_gamma   90.00
#
_symmetry.space_group_name_H-M   'P 1'
#
loop_
_entity.id
_entity.type
_entity.pdbx_description
1 polymer ?
#
loop_
_entity_poly.entity_id
_entity_poly.type
_entity_poly.pdbx_seq_one_letter_code
_entity_poly.pdbx_strand_id
1 'polypeptide(L)'
;MQLLSKGWIWFLGPIFLSSYSFSDSPNWTVNPSDYEFTASMTGVLIFNDVESFDSQDIIAAFDGEECRGVKTNGIVYPPTGRVI
;
A
#
# COMPACT_ATOMS: atom_id res chain seq x y z
N MET A 1 32.89 54.62 20.58
CA MET A 1 33.89 53.97 21.44
C MET A 1 33.14 53.17 22.49
N GLN A 2 33.15 51.84 22.33
CA GLN A 2 32.90 50.79 23.34
C GLN A 2 31.56 50.78 24.12
N LEU A 3 30.90 49.66 24.43
CA LEU A 3 31.01 48.22 24.17
C LEU A 3 29.70 47.60 24.69
N LEU A 4 29.20 46.55 24.01
CA LEU A 4 28.52 45.35 24.55
C LEU A 4 27.34 45.47 25.54
N SER A 5 26.18 44.92 25.18
CA SER A 5 25.81 43.55 25.62
C SER A 5 24.36 43.15 25.26
N LYS A 6 24.27 41.93 24.71
CA LYS A 6 23.20 40.93 24.92
C LYS A 6 21.74 41.28 24.55
N GLY A 7 21.29 40.60 23.50
CA GLY A 7 20.18 39.65 23.64
C GLY A 7 18.89 40.02 22.93
N TRP A 8 18.70 39.52 21.71
CA TRP A 8 17.35 39.24 21.20
C TRP A 8 17.40 38.23 20.02
N ILE A 9 17.89 37.01 20.25
CA ILE A 9 17.61 35.87 19.36
C ILE A 9 16.14 35.48 19.61
N TRP A 10 15.23 35.89 18.73
CA TRP A 10 13.83 35.46 18.78
C TRP A 10 13.26 35.26 17.37
N PHE A 11 13.92 34.48 16.51
CA PHE A 11 13.28 33.99 15.27
C PHE A 11 13.74 32.58 14.88
N LEU A 12 14.01 31.72 15.86
CA LEU A 12 14.06 30.28 15.63
C LEU A 12 12.90 29.65 16.41
N GLY A 13 11.68 29.96 15.98
CA GLY A 13 10.56 29.08 16.28
C GLY A 13 10.90 27.72 15.68
N PRO A 14 10.74 26.59 16.41
CA PRO A 14 11.01 25.30 15.83
C PRO A 14 10.06 25.14 14.64
N ILE A 15 10.63 25.06 13.44
CA ILE A 15 9.91 24.51 12.30
C ILE A 15 9.66 23.07 12.71
N PHE A 16 8.49 22.81 13.29
CA PHE A 16 7.98 21.46 13.43
C PHE A 16 7.73 20.97 12.00
N LEU A 17 8.77 20.39 11.41
CA LEU A 17 8.67 19.54 10.23
C LEU A 17 7.92 18.29 10.71
N SER A 18 6.59 18.36 10.73
CA SER A 18 5.78 17.16 10.85
C SER A 18 6.07 16.32 9.63
N SER A 19 6.81 15.23 9.81
CA SER A 19 7.01 14.21 8.78
C SER A 19 5.66 13.54 8.52
N TYR A 20 4.93 14.04 7.52
CA TYR A 20 3.80 13.33 6.96
C TYR A 20 4.36 12.14 6.18
N SER A 21 4.30 10.94 6.79
CA SER A 21 4.50 9.71 6.05
C SER A 21 3.16 9.34 5.42
N PHE A 22 3.02 9.59 4.13
CA PHE A 22 1.92 9.00 3.37
C PHE A 22 2.28 7.53 3.15
N SER A 23 1.46 6.62 3.68
CA SER A 23 1.52 5.22 3.26
C SER A 23 0.96 5.18 1.86
N ASP A 24 1.81 4.94 0.86
CA ASP A 24 1.32 4.72 -0.50
C ASP A 24 0.66 3.35 -0.56
N SER A 25 -0.34 3.22 -1.43
CA SER A 25 -0.93 1.91 -1.72
C SER A 25 0.16 1.01 -2.34
N PRO A 26 0.13 -0.31 -2.08
CA PRO A 26 1.13 -1.20 -2.66
C PRO A 26 1.09 -1.12 -4.18
N ASN A 27 2.26 -0.94 -4.80
CA ASN A 27 2.42 -0.81 -6.25
C ASN A 27 2.89 -2.12 -6.91
N TRP A 28 2.51 -3.27 -6.32
CA TRP A 28 2.94 -4.58 -6.79
C TRP A 28 2.47 -4.84 -8.22
N THR A 29 3.38 -5.35 -9.04
CA THR A 29 3.12 -5.69 -10.43
C THR A 29 3.81 -6.99 -10.76
N VAL A 30 3.24 -7.73 -11.71
CA VAL A 30 3.83 -8.95 -12.26
C VAL A 30 3.70 -8.87 -13.77
N ASN A 31 4.77 -9.23 -14.49
CA ASN A 31 4.72 -9.43 -15.92
C ASN A 31 4.70 -10.94 -16.19
N PRO A 32 3.55 -11.52 -16.62
CA PRO A 32 3.46 -12.96 -16.86
C PRO A 32 4.43 -13.48 -17.92
N SER A 33 4.90 -12.63 -18.84
CA SER A 33 5.84 -13.02 -19.90
C SER A 33 7.26 -13.30 -19.40
N ASP A 34 7.58 -12.94 -18.17
CA ASP A 34 8.90 -13.22 -17.56
C ASP A 34 8.98 -14.66 -17.01
N TYR A 35 7.89 -15.43 -17.06
CA TYR A 35 7.80 -16.78 -16.48
C TYR A 35 7.31 -17.82 -17.50
N GLU A 36 7.93 -19.00 -17.48
CA GLU A 36 7.56 -20.13 -18.37
C GLU A 36 6.27 -20.84 -17.91
N PHE A 37 6.02 -20.85 -16.59
CA PHE A 37 4.89 -21.56 -16.01
C PHE A 37 3.90 -20.60 -15.37
N THR A 38 2.62 -20.97 -15.41
CA THR A 38 1.53 -20.22 -14.80
C THR A 38 0.81 -21.07 -13.75
N ALA A 39 0.33 -20.42 -12.70
CA ALA A 39 -0.53 -21.01 -11.68
C ALA A 39 -1.67 -20.03 -11.39
N SER A 40 -2.88 -20.56 -11.14
CA SER A 40 -4.03 -19.77 -10.73
C SER A 40 -4.51 -20.20 -9.36
N MET A 41 -4.99 -19.24 -8.58
CA MET A 41 -5.57 -19.45 -7.27
C MET A 41 -6.84 -18.60 -7.15
N THR A 42 -7.90 -19.20 -6.60
CA THR A 42 -9.14 -18.52 -6.27
C THR A 42 -9.40 -18.74 -4.78
N GLY A 43 -9.70 -17.67 -4.06
CA GLY A 43 -9.98 -17.70 -2.64
C GLY A 43 -10.89 -16.55 -2.24
N VAL A 44 -11.33 -16.56 -0.98
CA VAL A 44 -12.21 -15.54 -0.40
C VAL A 44 -11.44 -14.85 0.72
N LEU A 45 -11.42 -13.51 0.74
CA LEU A 45 -10.85 -12.75 1.86
C LEU A 45 -11.88 -12.65 2.97
N ILE A 46 -11.47 -12.98 4.20
CA ILE A 46 -12.32 -12.86 5.38
C ILE A 46 -11.57 -12.06 6.44
N PHE A 47 -12.14 -10.94 6.85
CA PHE A 47 -11.65 -10.11 7.96
C PHE A 47 -12.70 -10.10 9.07
N ASN A 48 -12.33 -10.51 10.28
CA ASN A 48 -13.25 -10.56 11.43
C ASN A 48 -14.57 -11.30 11.10
N ASP A 49 -14.47 -12.47 10.48
CA ASP A 49 -15.60 -13.30 10.03
C ASP A 49 -16.53 -12.66 8.97
N VAL A 50 -16.11 -11.54 8.36
CA VAL A 50 -16.83 -10.88 7.27
C VAL A 50 -16.03 -11.01 5.98
N GLU A 51 -16.69 -11.47 4.91
CA GLU A 51 -16.13 -11.52 3.57
C GLU A 51 -15.85 -10.10 3.05
N SER A 52 -14.65 -9.88 2.50
CA SER A 52 -14.31 -8.60 1.90
C SER A 52 -14.78 -8.51 0.45
N PHE A 53 -15.43 -7.40 0.12
CA PHE A 53 -15.85 -7.06 -1.24
C PHE A 53 -15.31 -5.70 -1.69
N ASP A 54 -14.33 -5.14 -0.96
CA ASP A 54 -13.78 -3.84 -1.31
C ASP A 54 -12.94 -3.94 -2.60
N SER A 55 -13.28 -3.09 -3.57
CA SER A 55 -12.51 -2.92 -4.81
C SER A 55 -11.07 -2.41 -4.58
N GLN A 56 -10.80 -1.81 -3.42
CA GLN A 56 -9.47 -1.31 -3.07
C GLN A 56 -8.57 -2.39 -2.47
N ASP A 57 -9.10 -3.58 -2.19
CA ASP A 57 -8.29 -4.70 -1.71
C ASP A 57 -7.39 -5.25 -2.81
N ILE A 58 -6.15 -5.54 -2.41
CA ILE A 58 -5.10 -6.07 -3.29
C ILE A 58 -4.51 -7.31 -2.61
N ILE A 59 -4.48 -8.43 -3.33
CA ILE A 59 -3.74 -9.63 -2.93
C ILE A 59 -2.56 -9.81 -3.88
N ALA A 60 -1.40 -10.14 -3.34
CA ALA A 60 -0.27 -10.58 -4.12
C ALA A 60 0.37 -11.85 -3.54
N ALA A 61 0.91 -12.68 -4.42
CA ALA A 61 1.69 -13.87 -4.09
C ALA A 61 3.17 -13.54 -4.25
N PHE A 62 3.99 -13.94 -3.27
CA PHE A 62 5.41 -13.61 -3.23
C PHE A 62 6.29 -14.85 -3.13
N ASP A 63 7.45 -14.75 -3.77
CA ASP A 63 8.60 -15.63 -3.57
C ASP A 63 9.75 -14.75 -3.04
N GLY A 64 9.93 -14.75 -1.71
CA GLY A 64 10.77 -13.75 -1.05
C GLY A 64 10.22 -12.33 -1.23
N GLU A 65 10.98 -11.47 -1.90
CA GLU A 65 10.60 -10.08 -2.20
C GLU A 65 10.01 -9.92 -3.62
N GLU A 66 9.99 -10.97 -4.42
CA GLU A 66 9.51 -10.94 -5.81
C GLU A 66 8.00 -11.23 -5.89
N CYS A 67 7.23 -10.31 -6.47
CA CYS A 67 5.81 -10.52 -6.73
C CYS A 67 5.62 -11.49 -7.91
N ARG A 68 5.00 -12.65 -7.65
CA ARG A 68 4.71 -13.71 -8.63
C ARG A 68 3.27 -13.69 -9.16
N GLY A 69 2.42 -12.87 -8.56
CA GLY A 69 1.01 -12.77 -8.90
C GLY A 69 0.38 -11.63 -8.14
N VAL A 70 -0.49 -10.87 -8.81
CA VAL A 70 -1.28 -9.81 -8.17
C VAL A 70 -2.71 -9.90 -8.68
N LYS A 71 -3.66 -9.72 -7.77
CA LYS A 71 -5.08 -9.63 -8.07
C LYS A 71 -5.66 -8.40 -7.37
N THR A 72 -6.24 -7.54 -8.20
CA THR A 72 -7.08 -6.42 -7.78
C THR A 72 -8.52 -6.71 -8.18
N ASN A 73 -9.47 -6.22 -7.39
CA ASN A 73 -10.90 -6.47 -7.53
C ASN A 73 -11.28 -7.97 -7.41
N GLY A 74 -12.46 -8.24 -6.85
CA GLY A 74 -13.00 -9.60 -6.83
C GLY A 74 -13.27 -10.18 -8.22
N ILE A 75 -13.70 -11.43 -8.24
CA ILE A 75 -14.11 -12.17 -9.44
C ILE A 75 -15.64 -12.27 -9.42
N VAL A 76 -16.28 -12.05 -10.56
CA VAL A 76 -17.74 -12.26 -10.67
C VAL A 76 -18.03 -13.74 -10.88
N TYR A 77 -18.81 -14.36 -10.00
CA TYR A 77 -19.31 -15.72 -10.14
C TYR A 77 -20.52 -15.75 -11.08
N PRO A 78 -20.38 -16.22 -12.33
CA PRO A 78 -21.39 -16.01 -13.37
C PRO A 78 -22.80 -16.53 -13.05
N PRO A 79 -22.98 -17.70 -12.40
CA PRO A 79 -24.32 -18.22 -12.10
C PRO A 79 -25.17 -17.32 -11.19
N THR A 80 -24.54 -16.46 -10.38
CA THR A 80 -25.24 -15.60 -9.42
C THR A 80 -25.03 -14.11 -9.68
N GLY A 81 -24.01 -13.73 -10.46
CA GLY A 81 -23.57 -12.34 -10.61
C GLY A 81 -22.88 -11.77 -9.37
N ARG A 82 -22.65 -12.58 -8.33
CA ARG A 82 -21.99 -12.17 -7.08
C ARG A 82 -20.48 -11.99 -7.30
N VAL A 83 -19.91 -10.94 -6.70
CA VAL A 83 -18.45 -10.76 -6.60
C VAL A 83 -17.93 -11.61 -5.44
N ILE A 84 -16.84 -12.35 -5.66
CA ILE A 84 -16.11 -13.16 -4.68
C ILE A 84 -14.63 -12.82 -4.67
#